data_AF-A0A6I3BL62-F1
#
_entry.id   AF-A0A6I3BL62-F1
#
_cell.length_a   1.000
_cell.length_b   1.000
_cell.length_c   1.000
_cell.angle_alpha   90.00
_cell.angle_beta   90.00
_cell.angle_gamma   90.00
#
_symmetry.space_group_name_H-M   'P 1'
#
loop_
_entity.id
_entity.type
_entity.pdbx_description
1 polymer ?
#
loop_
_entity_poly.entity_id
_entity_poly.type
_entity_poly.pdbx_seq_one_letter_code
_entity_poly.pdbx_strand_id
1 'polypeptide(L)'
;MASDTTLNVRIEEDVKLKAARILEASGLTTSSAVRMFLLRVIEDKALPFDPTRPNIKTLNAIKAAKSGKTKRAKDSRALTKRLNARN
;
A
#
# COMPACT_ATOMS: atom_id res chain seq x y z
N MET A 1 -24.59 -17.22 -8.20
CA MET A 1 -23.74 -17.28 -9.39
C MET A 1 -22.53 -16.40 -9.12
N ALA A 2 -21.31 -16.93 -9.21
CA ALA A 2 -20.13 -16.07 -9.17
C ALA A 2 -20.08 -15.30 -10.50
N SER A 3 -20.26 -13.98 -10.44
CA SER A 3 -20.12 -13.13 -11.61
C SER A 3 -18.63 -12.91 -11.86
N ASP A 4 -18.05 -13.66 -12.78
CA ASP A 4 -16.67 -13.43 -13.19
C ASP A 4 -16.56 -12.00 -13.75
N THR A 5 -15.67 -11.21 -13.18
CA THR A 5 -15.40 -9.82 -13.58
C THR A 5 -13.95 -9.73 -14.04
N THR A 6 -13.71 -8.96 -15.10
CA THR A 6 -12.38 -8.80 -15.68
C THR A 6 -11.63 -7.63 -15.03
N LEU A 7 -10.32 -7.81 -14.85
CA LEU A 7 -9.40 -6.77 -14.39
C LEU A 7 -8.47 -6.40 -15.55
N ASN A 8 -8.58 -5.17 -16.03
CA ASN A 8 -7.72 -4.63 -17.08
C ASN A 8 -6.76 -3.61 -16.48
N VAL A 9 -5.46 -3.87 -16.53
CA VAL A 9 -4.41 -2.99 -16.01
C VAL A 9 -3.45 -2.62 -17.13
N ARG A 10 -3.19 -1.32 -17.30
CA ARG A 10 -2.14 -0.84 -18.21
C ARG A 10 -0.79 -1.00 -17.54
N ILE A 11 0.13 -1.65 -18.23
CA ILE A 11 1.53 -1.82 -17.84
C ILE A 11 2.39 -1.71 -19.09
N GLU A 12 3.66 -1.39 -18.89
CA GLU A 12 4.67 -1.38 -19.93
C GLU A 12 4.86 -2.81 -20.48
N GLU A 13 5.08 -2.92 -21.78
CA GLU A 13 5.22 -4.21 -22.46
C GLU A 13 6.42 -5.00 -21.93
N ASP A 14 7.53 -4.32 -21.65
CA ASP A 14 8.75 -4.97 -21.14
C ASP A 14 8.53 -5.53 -19.73
N VAL A 15 7.79 -4.82 -18.87
CA VAL A 15 7.38 -5.28 -17.54
C VAL A 15 6.50 -6.53 -17.67
N LYS A 16 5.50 -6.50 -18.57
CA LYS A 16 4.61 -7.65 -18.82
C LYS A 16 5.40 -8.90 -19.22
N LEU A 17 6.31 -8.75 -20.18
CA LEU A 17 7.10 -9.87 -20.72
C LEU A 17 8.06 -10.45 -19.68
N LYS A 18 8.76 -9.59 -18.92
CA LYS A 18 9.69 -10.02 -17.87
C LYS A 18 8.95 -10.74 -16.75
N ALA A 19 7.84 -10.17 -16.27
CA ALA A 19 7.04 -10.76 -15.20
C ALA A 19 6.47 -12.12 -15.62
N ALA A 20 5.92 -12.23 -16.84
CA ALA A 20 5.38 -13.49 -17.36
C ALA A 20 6.45 -14.60 -17.36
N ARG A 21 7.65 -14.33 -17.89
CA ARG A 21 8.75 -15.32 -17.92
C ARG A 21 9.17 -15.80 -16.53
N ILE A 22 9.26 -14.88 -15.56
CA ILE A 22 9.65 -15.22 -14.18
C ILE A 22 8.58 -16.08 -13.52
N LEU A 23 7.30 -15.73 -13.71
CA LEU A 23 6.18 -16.48 -13.15
C LEU A 23 6.03 -17.86 -13.79
N GLU A 24 6.19 -17.96 -15.11
CA GLU A 24 6.15 -19.22 -15.85
C GLU A 24 7.24 -20.19 -15.41
N ALA A 25 8.45 -19.68 -15.13
CA ALA A 25 9.53 -20.48 -14.56
C ALA A 25 9.16 -21.09 -13.18
N SER A 26 8.17 -20.51 -12.49
CA SER A 26 7.61 -21.01 -11.23
C SER A 26 6.27 -21.76 -11.41
N GLY A 27 5.85 -22.04 -12.65
CA GLY A 27 4.58 -22.73 -12.95
C GLY A 27 3.33 -21.85 -12.77
N LEU A 28 3.48 -20.53 -12.75
CA LEU A 28 2.38 -19.57 -12.55
C LEU A 28 2.11 -18.75 -13.82
N THR A 29 0.84 -18.47 -14.06
CA THR A 29 0.44 -17.46 -15.05
C THR A 29 0.36 -16.08 -14.39
N THR A 30 0.47 -15.01 -15.18
CA THR A 30 0.27 -13.63 -14.71
C THR A 30 -1.10 -13.46 -14.05
N SER A 31 -2.15 -14.05 -14.61
CA SER A 31 -3.52 -13.98 -14.05
C SER A 31 -3.60 -14.66 -12.69
N SER A 32 -2.97 -15.83 -12.51
CA SER A 32 -2.92 -16.53 -11.23
C SER A 32 -2.17 -15.72 -10.18
N ALA A 33 -1.04 -15.10 -10.54
CA ALA A 33 -0.28 -14.25 -9.65
C ALA A 33 -1.07 -13.00 -9.20
N VAL A 34 -1.76 -12.32 -10.13
CA VAL A 34 -2.62 -11.18 -9.81
C VAL A 34 -3.77 -11.59 -8.88
N ARG A 35 -4.37 -12.77 -9.11
CA ARG A 35 -5.41 -13.31 -8.23
C ARG A 35 -4.86 -13.58 -6.82
N MET A 36 -3.69 -14.19 -6.70
CA MET A 36 -3.03 -14.44 -5.42
C MET A 36 -2.71 -13.14 -4.67
N PHE A 37 -2.24 -12.11 -5.39
CA PHE A 37 -2.01 -10.78 -4.83
C PHE A 37 -3.28 -10.22 -4.18
N LEU A 38 -4.41 -10.21 -4.92
CA LEU A 38 -5.68 -9.68 -4.41
C LEU A 38 -6.21 -10.50 -3.23
N LEU A 39 -6.10 -11.82 -3.27
CA LEU A 39 -6.48 -12.69 -2.15
C LEU A 39 -5.66 -12.38 -0.90
N ARG A 40 -4.35 -12.14 -1.05
CA ARG A 40 -3.50 -11.79 0.10
C ARG A 40 -3.83 -10.41 0.66
N VAL A 41 -4.19 -9.44 -0.18
CA VAL A 41 -4.67 -8.12 0.27
C VAL A 41 -5.95 -8.26 1.11
N ILE A 42 -6.88 -9.11 0.69
CA ILE A 42 -8.14 -9.37 1.40
C ILE A 42 -7.87 -10.02 2.75
N GLU A 43 -7.06 -11.08 2.77
CA GLU A 43 -6.77 -11.87 3.97
C GLU A 43 -6.03 -11.05 5.02
N ASP A 44 -4.96 -10.36 4.61
CA ASP A 44 -4.09 -9.62 5.54
C ASP A 44 -4.64 -8.24 5.90
N LYS A 45 -5.64 -7.75 5.16
CA LYS A 45 -6.12 -6.35 5.21
C LYS A 45 -4.97 -5.34 5.09
N ALA A 46 -3.94 -5.72 4.35
CA ALA A 46 -2.70 -4.98 4.16
C ALA A 46 -2.12 -5.26 2.77
N LEU A 47 -1.13 -4.47 2.35
CA LEU A 47 -0.38 -4.79 1.14
C LEU A 47 0.50 -6.02 1.40
N PRO A 48 0.58 -6.97 0.46
CA PRO A 48 1.35 -8.21 0.61
C PRO A 48 2.86 -8.00 0.35
N PHE A 49 3.32 -6.76 0.43
CA PHE A 49 4.71 -6.36 0.39
C PHE A 49 4.87 -5.10 1.23
N ASP A 50 6.07 -4.93 1.80
CA ASP A 50 6.37 -3.72 2.53
C ASP A 50 6.52 -2.53 1.56
N PRO A 51 5.74 -1.45 1.74
CA PRO A 51 5.94 -0.25 0.95
C PRO A 51 7.32 0.33 1.28
N THR A 52 8.27 0.15 0.36
CA THR A 52 9.68 0.51 0.52
C THR A 52 9.92 2.00 0.78
N ARG A 53 8.94 2.86 0.44
CA ARG A 53 9.04 4.30 0.67
C ARG A 53 7.71 4.90 1.13
N PRO A 54 7.69 5.65 2.25
CA PRO A 54 6.54 6.47 2.61
C PRO A 54 6.21 7.46 1.48
N ASN A 55 4.92 7.73 1.27
CA ASN A 55 4.51 8.74 0.30
C ASN A 55 5.06 10.14 0.65
N ILE A 56 5.04 11.06 -0.32
CA ILE A 56 5.60 12.41 -0.16
C ILE A 56 5.00 13.13 1.06
N LYS A 57 3.70 13.00 1.30
CA LYS A 57 3.01 13.60 2.44
C LYS A 57 3.57 13.09 3.77
N THR A 58 3.78 11.78 3.87
CA THR A 58 4.32 11.13 5.07
C THR A 58 5.80 11.51 5.27
N LEU A 59 6.59 11.54 4.21
CA LEU A 59 7.98 12.02 4.26
C LEU A 59 8.07 13.45 4.78
N ASN A 60 7.20 14.35 4.30
CA ASN A 60 7.16 15.74 4.76
C ASN A 60 6.74 15.84 6.22
N ALA A 61 5.76 15.04 6.66
CA ALA A 61 5.36 14.97 8.06
C ALA A 61 6.51 14.48 8.98
N ILE A 62 7.25 13.45 8.56
CA ILE A 62 8.44 12.95 9.28
C ILE A 62 9.52 14.02 9.35
N LYS A 63 9.80 14.74 8.25
CA LYS A 63 10.78 15.83 8.23
C LYS A 63 10.38 16.96 9.19
N ALA A 64 9.12 17.38 9.16
CA ALA A 64 8.60 18.40 10.08
C ALA A 64 8.70 17.97 11.54
N ALA A 65 8.43 16.69 11.84
CA ALA A 65 8.61 16.13 13.16
C ALA A 65 10.07 16.14 13.63
N LYS A 66 11.00 15.69 12.78
CA LYS A 66 12.45 15.72 13.06
C LYS A 66 12.99 17.14 13.24
N SER A 67 12.46 18.11 12.50
CA SER A 67 12.85 19.53 12.63
C SER A 67 12.15 20.26 13.78
N GLY A 68 11.42 19.56 14.66
CA GLY A 68 10.71 20.18 15.78
C GLY A 68 9.48 21.02 15.39
N LYS A 69 9.04 20.98 14.13
CA LYS A 69 7.85 21.69 13.62
C LYS A 69 6.58 20.89 13.90
N THR A 70 6.38 20.50 15.16
CA THR A 70 5.20 19.74 15.63
C THR A 70 4.41 20.53 16.67
N LYS A 71 3.12 20.23 16.76
CA LYS A 71 2.29 20.75 17.86
C LYS A 71 2.52 19.88 19.08
N ARG A 72 2.89 20.50 20.20
CA ARG A 72 3.04 19.83 21.51
C ARG A 72 1.75 19.93 22.32
N ALA A 73 1.53 18.95 23.18
CA ALA A 73 0.50 18.97 24.22
C ALA A 73 1.18 18.83 25.58
N LYS A 74 0.56 19.39 26.63
CA LYS A 74 1.11 19.39 27.99
C LYS A 74 1.04 18.00 28.64
N ASP A 75 -0.02 17.25 28.32
CA ASP A 75 -0.26 15.91 28.82
C ASP A 75 -1.08 15.09 27.80
N SER A 76 -1.29 13.81 28.10
CA SER A 76 -2.05 12.90 27.25
C SER A 76 -3.51 13.35 27.06
N ARG A 77 -4.14 13.93 28.09
CA ARG A 77 -5.56 14.35 28.04
C ARG A 77 -5.74 15.55 27.10
N ALA A 78 -4.82 16.51 27.15
CA ALA A 78 -4.76 17.66 26.26
C ALA A 78 -4.45 17.24 24.82
N LEU A 79 -3.62 16.20 24.60
CA LEU A 79 -3.36 15.66 23.27
C LEU A 79 -4.64 15.11 22.64
N THR A 80 -5.33 14.19 23.33
CA THR A 80 -6.54 13.54 22.81
C THR A 80 -7.65 14.55 22.53
N LYS A 81 -7.85 15.54 23.42
CA LYS A 81 -8.81 16.64 23.20
C LYS A 81 -8.51 17.42 21.91
N ARG A 82 -7.23 17.67 21.60
CA ARG A 82 -6.83 18.41 20.39
C ARG A 82 -6.94 17.58 19.11
N LEU A 83 -6.69 16.27 19.17
CA LEU A 83 -6.81 15.38 18.02
C LEU A 83 -8.28 15.17 17.63
N ASN A 84 -9.16 15.01 18.62
CA ASN A 84 -10.58 14.78 18.39
C ASN A 84 -11.34 16.05 17.95
N ALA A 85 -10.80 17.25 18.23
CA ALA A 85 -11.39 18.53 17.82
C ALA A 85 -11.19 18.87 16.31
N ARG A 86 -10.67 17.93 15.52
CA ARG A 86 -10.38 18.10 14.08
C ARG A 86 -11.20 17.20 13.16
N ASN A 87 -12.17 16.46 13.69
CA ASN A 87 -13.19 15.77 12.90
C ASN A 87 -14.41 16.67 12.71
#